data_AF-A0A938IS30-F1
#
_entry.id   AF-A0A938IS30-F1
#
_cell.length_a   1.000
_cell.length_b   1.000
_cell.length_c   1.000
_cell.angle_alpha   90.00
_cell.angle_beta   90.00
_cell.angle_gamma   90.00
#
_symmetry.space_group_name_H-M   'P 1'
#
loop_
_entity.id
_entity.type
_entity.pdbx_description
1 polymer ?
#
loop_
_entity_poly.entity_id
_entity_poly.type
_entity_poly.pdbx_seq_one_letter_code
_entity_poly.pdbx_strand_id
1 'polypeptide(L)'
;MPLTASCPGCGKTIAAPDSAAGRKARCPQCGQVVDLPGGGPALTELAAAVGRAGAAQAGAAGATAQAQGPAPAAAVAAPAARTPTPSAASLSSTRTSVTTQSRLLVRGSPYRTMRLLAAVSFGGGVALAALALAAGLVALILISISGHPLSGAGVFVGALAAAAGVFLAGKILSEALHLGADVGDRMRQMTHMMEDWVGRGRENGL
;
A
#
# COMPACT_ATOMS: atom_id res chain seq x y z
N MET A 1 -4.39 25.36 16.41
CA MET A 1 -5.58 26.06 16.96
C MET A 1 -6.77 25.64 16.12
N PRO A 2 -7.89 25.18 16.66
CA PRO A 2 -8.98 24.67 15.82
C PRO A 2 -9.58 25.78 14.94
N LEU A 3 -9.79 25.47 13.67
CA LEU A 3 -10.49 26.30 12.69
C LEU A 3 -11.99 26.16 12.91
N THR A 4 -12.77 27.22 12.69
CA THR A 4 -14.23 27.15 12.74
C THR A 4 -14.84 27.59 11.41
N ALA A 5 -15.83 26.83 10.93
CA ALA A 5 -16.55 27.13 9.69
C ALA A 5 -18.06 26.90 9.89
N SER A 6 -18.90 27.69 9.22
CA SER A 6 -20.36 27.52 9.28
C SER A 6 -20.85 26.60 8.18
N CYS A 7 -21.64 25.59 8.55
CA CYS A 7 -22.22 24.66 7.58
C CYS A 7 -23.35 25.33 6.79
N PRO A 8 -23.32 25.34 5.43
CA PRO A 8 -24.38 25.96 4.62
C PRO A 8 -25.72 25.19 4.67
N GLY A 9 -25.70 23.91 5.02
CA GLY A 9 -26.92 23.09 5.11
C GLY A 9 -27.74 23.32 6.39
N CYS A 10 -27.09 23.42 7.55
CA CYS A 10 -27.78 23.50 8.85
C CYS A 10 -27.40 24.72 9.69
N GLY A 11 -26.49 25.58 9.22
CA GLY A 11 -26.01 26.77 9.93
C GLY A 11 -25.09 26.51 11.12
N LYS A 12 -24.86 25.25 11.51
CA LYS A 12 -24.05 24.93 12.69
C LYS A 12 -22.56 25.14 12.43
N THR A 13 -21.87 25.69 13.43
CA THR A 13 -20.41 25.86 13.40
C THR A 13 -19.73 24.51 13.62
N ILE A 14 -18.81 24.17 12.72
CA ILE A 14 -17.97 22.97 12.80
C ILE A 14 -16.54 23.38 13.13
N ALA A 15 -15.95 22.67 14.10
CA ALA A 15 -14.55 22.80 14.46
C ALA A 15 -13.74 21.75 13.71
N ALA A 16 -12.68 22.19 13.03
CA ALA A 16 -11.78 21.32 12.28
C ALA A 16 -10.32 21.58 12.69
N PRO A 17 -9.45 20.56 12.65
CA PRO A 17 -8.02 20.75 12.88
C PRO A 17 -7.39 21.57 11.76
N ASP A 18 -6.31 22.31 12.06
CA ASP A 18 -5.55 23.09 11.08
C ASP A 18 -5.05 22.24 9.90
N SER A 19 -4.81 20.95 10.11
CA SER A 19 -4.40 20.03 9.04
C SER A 19 -5.49 19.78 7.98
N ALA A 20 -6.75 20.13 8.28
CA ALA A 20 -7.89 20.04 7.36
C ALA A 20 -8.19 21.36 6.64
N ALA A 21 -7.40 22.40 6.88
CA ALA A 21 -7.47 23.68 6.19
C ALA A 21 -7.47 23.48 4.65
N GLY A 22 -8.42 24.09 3.94
CA GLY A 22 -8.51 24.02 2.47
C GLY A 22 -9.01 22.68 1.93
N ARG A 23 -9.40 21.75 2.80
CA ARG A 23 -10.03 20.46 2.42
C ARG A 23 -11.54 20.51 2.61
N LYS A 24 -12.22 19.53 2.01
CA LYS A 24 -13.66 19.30 2.19
C LYS A 24 -13.90 18.46 3.45
N ALA A 25 -14.77 18.91 4.35
CA ALA A 25 -15.16 18.17 5.55
C ALA A 25 -16.67 17.88 5.55
N ARG A 26 -17.12 16.79 6.17
CA ARG A 26 -18.55 16.48 6.31
C ARG A 26 -19.08 17.04 7.63
N CYS A 27 -20.22 17.73 7.57
CA CYS A 27 -20.92 18.21 8.76
C CYS A 27 -21.43 17.03 9.59
N PRO A 28 -21.12 16.93 10.89
CA PRO A 28 -21.56 15.84 11.76
C PRO A 28 -23.05 15.91 12.13
N GLN A 29 -23.77 16.94 11.68
CA GLN A 29 -25.19 17.13 12.00
C GLN A 29 -26.10 16.84 10.82
N CYS A 30 -25.75 17.30 9.62
CA CYS A 30 -26.56 17.11 8.41
C CYS A 30 -25.88 16.28 7.32
N GLY A 31 -24.59 15.93 7.47
CA GLY A 31 -23.83 15.18 6.48
C GLY A 31 -23.36 15.99 5.27
N GLN A 32 -23.77 17.26 5.14
CA GLN A 32 -23.38 18.15 4.05
C GLN A 32 -21.86 18.33 4.00
N VAL A 33 -21.31 18.31 2.79
CA VAL A 33 -19.88 18.59 2.56
C VAL A 33 -19.66 20.11 2.59
N VAL A 34 -18.74 20.57 3.43
CA VAL A 34 -18.40 21.98 3.66
C VAL A 34 -16.94 22.20 3.29
N ASP A 35 -16.67 23.27 2.56
CA ASP A 35 -15.31 23.70 2.22
C ASP A 35 -14.71 24.48 3.41
N LEU A 36 -13.61 23.99 3.97
CA LEU A 36 -12.96 24.63 5.11
C LEU A 36 -12.07 25.80 4.63
N PRO A 37 -12.26 27.02 5.15
CA PRO A 37 -11.42 28.15 4.81
C PRO A 37 -10.02 27.92 5.39
N GLY A 38 -9.00 27.79 4.55
CA GLY A 38 -7.66 27.51 5.05
C GLY A 38 -6.68 26.99 4.00
N GLY A 39 -6.49 27.75 2.94
CA GLY A 39 -5.28 27.63 2.14
C GLY A 39 -4.83 29.04 1.89
N GLY A 40 -3.86 29.54 2.67
CA GLY A 40 -3.10 30.68 2.17
C GLY A 40 -2.57 30.33 0.77
N PRO A 41 -2.51 31.28 -0.17
CA PRO A 41 -2.19 31.00 -1.58
C PRO A 41 -0.90 30.17 -1.78
N ALA A 42 0.02 30.23 -0.81
CA ALA A 42 1.24 29.43 -0.77
C ALA A 42 1.02 27.90 -0.81
N LEU A 43 -0.06 27.36 -0.22
CA LEU A 43 -0.31 25.91 -0.25
C LEU A 43 -1.00 25.46 -1.53
N THR A 44 -1.79 26.34 -2.16
CA THR A 44 -2.39 26.07 -3.47
C THR A 44 -1.33 25.99 -4.56
N GLU A 45 -0.27 26.79 -4.46
CA GLU A 45 0.85 26.75 -5.40
C GLU A 45 1.69 25.46 -5.25
N LEU A 46 1.95 25.01 -4.02
CA LEU A 46 2.58 23.71 -3.78
C LEU A 46 1.70 22.54 -4.26
N ALA A 47 0.40 22.55 -3.97
CA ALA A 47 -0.51 21.50 -4.43
C ALA A 47 -0.63 21.48 -5.97
N ALA A 48 -0.65 22.65 -6.62
CA ALA A 48 -0.64 22.77 -8.08
C ALA A 48 0.71 22.36 -8.71
N ALA A 49 1.83 22.54 -8.00
CA ALA A 49 3.14 22.07 -8.44
C ALA A 49 3.25 20.53 -8.34
N VAL A 50 2.76 19.93 -7.25
CA VAL A 50 2.73 18.47 -7.08
C VAL A 50 1.75 17.81 -8.06
N GLY A 51 0.60 18.44 -8.32
CA GLY A 51 -0.35 17.96 -9.34
C GLY A 51 0.23 17.95 -10.76
N ARG A 52 1.06 18.94 -11.11
CA ARG A 52 1.75 18.99 -12.42
C ARG A 52 2.88 17.96 -12.52
N ALA A 53 3.61 17.71 -11.43
CA ALA A 53 4.63 16.66 -11.40
C ALA A 53 4.02 15.25 -11.51
N GLY A 54 2.87 15.00 -10.87
CA GLY A 54 2.17 13.71 -10.97
C GLY A 54 1.48 13.47 -12.32
N ALA A 55 0.91 14.51 -12.94
CA ALA A 55 0.25 14.39 -14.24
C ALA A 55 1.23 14.08 -15.39
N ALA A 56 2.48 14.53 -15.30
CA ALA A 56 3.52 14.18 -16.28
C ALA A 56 3.94 12.70 -16.20
N GLN A 57 3.81 12.06 -15.03
CA GLN A 57 4.12 10.63 -14.84
C GLN A 57 2.93 9.70 -15.15
N ALA A 58 1.70 10.20 -15.09
CA ALA A 58 0.50 9.43 -15.45
C ALA A 58 0.26 9.30 -16.97
N GLY A 59 0.97 10.07 -17.80
CA GLY A 59 0.80 10.07 -19.27
C GLY A 59 1.42 8.87 -20.01
N ALA A 60 2.26 8.05 -19.37
CA ALA A 60 2.96 6.95 -20.03
C ALA A 60 2.42 5.54 -19.69
N ALA A 61 1.48 5.41 -18.74
CA ALA A 61 0.97 4.12 -18.28
C ALA A 61 -0.55 4.17 -18.09
N GLY A 62 -1.33 4.13 -19.18
CA GLY A 62 -2.79 4.16 -19.03
C GLY A 62 -3.59 4.17 -20.31
N ALA A 63 -3.22 3.39 -21.32
CA ALA A 63 -4.05 3.13 -22.50
C ALA A 63 -4.54 1.67 -22.52
N THR A 64 -5.01 1.14 -21.40
CA THR A 64 -5.80 -0.10 -21.36
C THR A 64 -6.66 -0.12 -20.10
N ALA A 65 -7.92 -0.54 -20.25
CA ALA A 65 -8.91 -0.79 -19.19
C ALA A 65 -9.76 0.40 -18.72
N GLN A 66 -10.51 0.98 -19.66
CA GLN A 66 -11.84 1.53 -19.35
C GLN A 66 -12.88 0.57 -19.94
N ALA A 67 -13.27 -0.43 -19.15
CA ALA A 67 -14.40 -1.32 -19.43
C ALA A 67 -15.32 -1.34 -18.19
N GLN A 68 -16.31 -0.45 -18.26
CA GLN A 68 -17.71 -0.64 -17.86
C GLN A 68 -17.99 -1.52 -16.63
N GLY A 69 -18.44 -0.85 -15.56
CA GLY A 69 -19.14 -1.50 -14.46
C GLY A 69 -20.62 -1.80 -14.80
N PRO A 70 -21.27 -2.67 -14.03
CA PRO A 70 -22.73 -2.71 -13.94
C PRO A 70 -23.23 -1.84 -12.77
N ALA A 71 -24.35 -1.18 -13.05
CA ALA A 71 -25.07 -0.27 -12.17
C ALA A 71 -25.57 -0.92 -10.87
N PRO A 72 -25.60 -0.19 -9.73
CA PRO A 72 -26.30 -0.66 -8.54
C PRO A 72 -27.81 -0.49 -8.73
N ALA A 73 -28.51 -1.61 -8.91
CA ALA A 73 -29.95 -1.66 -8.84
C ALA A 73 -30.42 -1.38 -7.41
N ALA A 74 -31.28 -0.37 -7.30
CA ALA A 74 -32.02 -0.02 -6.12
C ALA A 74 -33.04 -1.11 -5.74
N ALA A 75 -33.11 -1.44 -4.45
CA ALA A 75 -34.30 -1.98 -3.76
C ALA A 75 -34.06 -1.75 -2.26
N VAL A 76 -34.55 -0.65 -1.67
CA VAL A 76 -35.89 -0.50 -1.07
C VAL A 76 -36.22 -1.67 -0.12
N ALA A 77 -36.09 -1.43 1.19
CA ALA A 77 -37.15 -1.56 2.21
C ALA A 77 -36.56 -1.76 3.63
N ALA A 78 -36.67 -0.72 4.46
CA ALA A 78 -37.06 -0.89 5.87
C ALA A 78 -38.61 -1.00 5.91
N PRO A 79 -39.31 -1.35 7.02
CA PRO A 79 -38.86 -1.53 8.41
C PRO A 79 -39.46 -2.76 9.14
N ALA A 80 -38.99 -3.08 10.36
CA ALA A 80 -39.85 -3.44 11.49
C ALA A 80 -39.01 -3.81 12.73
N ALA A 81 -39.31 -3.12 13.82
CA ALA A 81 -38.81 -3.36 15.16
C ALA A 81 -39.12 -4.78 15.66
N ARG A 82 -38.16 -5.39 16.35
CA ARG A 82 -38.45 -6.42 17.36
C ARG A 82 -37.60 -6.13 18.59
N THR A 83 -38.27 -5.72 19.65
CA THR A 83 -37.78 -5.74 21.03
C THR A 83 -37.57 -7.19 21.48
N PRO A 84 -36.37 -7.60 21.95
CA PRO A 84 -36.26 -8.80 22.75
C PRO A 84 -36.58 -8.49 24.22
N THR A 85 -37.64 -9.11 24.69
CA THR A 85 -38.02 -9.26 26.10
C THR A 85 -36.94 -10.06 26.84
N PRO A 86 -36.39 -9.60 27.98
CA PRO A 86 -35.52 -10.43 28.79
C PRO A 86 -36.37 -11.45 29.57
N SER A 87 -36.37 -12.71 29.12
CA SER A 87 -36.91 -13.83 29.88
C SER A 87 -35.79 -14.46 30.68
N ALA A 88 -35.75 -14.13 31.97
CA ALA A 88 -35.05 -14.89 32.98
C ALA A 88 -35.83 -16.19 33.25
N ALA A 89 -35.23 -17.35 32.99
CA ALA A 89 -35.34 -18.58 33.81
C ALA A 89 -34.71 -19.80 33.11
N SER A 90 -34.12 -20.66 33.94
CA SER A 90 -33.67 -22.04 33.70
C SER A 90 -32.37 -22.18 32.89
N LEU A 91 -31.19 -22.38 33.50
CA LEU A 91 -30.76 -23.58 34.26
C LEU A 91 -31.25 -24.88 33.62
N SER A 92 -30.42 -25.47 32.76
CA SER A 92 -30.16 -26.92 32.72
C SER A 92 -28.97 -27.25 31.83
N SER A 93 -27.89 -27.61 32.51
CA SER A 93 -26.98 -28.71 32.16
C SER A 93 -27.20 -29.38 30.81
N THR A 94 -26.30 -29.15 29.86
CA THR A 94 -25.74 -30.21 29.01
C THR A 94 -24.32 -29.81 28.65
N ARG A 95 -23.42 -30.22 29.53
CA ARG A 95 -21.97 -30.17 29.36
C ARG A 95 -21.59 -31.26 28.34
N THR A 96 -21.84 -31.01 27.05
CA THR A 96 -21.31 -31.82 25.96
C THR A 96 -19.96 -31.25 25.53
N SER A 97 -18.93 -32.02 25.86
CA SER A 97 -17.53 -31.89 25.42
C SER A 97 -17.43 -31.90 23.89
N VAL A 98 -17.53 -30.72 23.29
CA VAL A 98 -17.34 -30.42 21.87
C VAL A 98 -16.70 -29.02 21.93
N THR A 99 -15.44 -28.74 21.59
CA THR A 99 -14.55 -29.27 20.56
C THR A 99 -13.15 -28.72 20.88
N THR A 100 -12.27 -29.53 21.46
CA THR A 100 -10.86 -29.18 21.71
C THR A 100 -9.97 -29.40 20.48
N GLN A 101 -10.56 -29.48 19.29
CA GLN A 101 -9.86 -29.85 18.04
C GLN A 101 -9.64 -28.66 17.08
N SER A 102 -10.20 -27.48 17.37
CA SER A 102 -10.11 -26.31 16.47
C SER A 102 -8.91 -25.41 16.75
N ARG A 103 -8.09 -25.69 17.77
CA ARG A 103 -6.96 -24.83 18.18
C ARG A 103 -5.62 -25.11 17.48
N LEU A 104 -5.55 -26.13 16.61
CA LEU A 104 -4.29 -26.51 15.97
C LEU A 104 -4.12 -26.05 14.50
N LEU A 105 -5.14 -25.46 13.88
CA LEU A 105 -5.05 -25.02 12.47
C LEU A 105 -4.96 -23.50 12.25
N VAL A 106 -5.04 -22.66 13.29
CA VAL A 106 -4.97 -21.18 13.14
C VAL A 106 -3.63 -20.59 13.63
N ARG A 107 -2.58 -21.42 13.78
CA ARG A 107 -1.25 -20.94 14.20
C ARG A 107 -0.15 -21.20 13.18
N GLY A 108 -0.50 -21.21 11.89
CA GLY A 108 0.45 -20.90 10.83
C GLY A 108 0.66 -19.39 10.82
N SER A 109 1.65 -18.88 11.57
CA SER A 109 1.84 -17.44 11.64
C SER A 109 2.14 -16.90 10.23
N PRO A 110 1.40 -15.89 9.74
CA PRO A 110 1.65 -15.28 8.43
C PRO A 110 3.07 -14.69 8.34
N TYR A 111 3.71 -14.48 9.48
CA TYR A 111 5.10 -14.07 9.59
C TYR A 111 6.11 -15.10 9.05
N ARG A 112 5.84 -16.41 9.14
CA ARG A 112 6.79 -17.42 8.64
C ARG A 112 6.80 -17.50 7.12
N THR A 113 5.63 -17.48 6.49
CA THR A 113 5.52 -17.46 5.03
C THR A 113 6.08 -16.16 4.46
N MET A 114 5.84 -15.01 5.12
CA MET A 114 6.43 -13.74 4.70
C MET A 114 7.96 -13.69 4.86
N ARG A 115 8.54 -14.24 5.94
CA ARG A 115 10.01 -14.30 6.09
C ARG A 115 10.68 -15.20 5.04
N LEU A 116 10.04 -16.31 4.68
CA LEU A 116 10.53 -17.19 3.62
C LEU A 116 10.47 -16.49 2.26
N LEU A 117 9.38 -15.80 1.95
CA LEU A 117 9.27 -15.00 0.72
C LEU A 117 10.34 -13.92 0.65
N ALA A 118 10.55 -13.16 1.73
CA ALA A 118 11.59 -12.13 1.80
C ALA A 118 13.01 -12.73 1.63
N ALA A 119 13.30 -13.83 2.32
CA ALA A 119 14.60 -14.51 2.21
C ALA A 119 14.85 -15.07 0.79
N VAL A 120 13.82 -15.59 0.12
CA VAL A 120 13.92 -16.08 -1.26
C VAL A 120 14.14 -14.93 -2.24
N SER A 121 13.48 -13.78 -2.06
CA SER A 121 13.71 -12.61 -2.92
C SER A 121 15.11 -12.01 -2.76
N PHE A 122 15.63 -11.92 -1.52
CA PHE A 122 16.99 -11.41 -1.28
C PHE A 122 18.07 -12.42 -1.71
N GLY A 123 17.89 -13.70 -1.40
CA GLY A 123 18.84 -14.74 -1.80
C GLY A 123 18.88 -14.98 -3.31
N GLY A 124 17.72 -14.94 -3.97
CA GLY A 124 17.61 -15.13 -5.42
C GLY A 124 18.29 -14.03 -6.22
N GLY A 125 18.14 -12.76 -5.80
CA GLY A 125 18.81 -11.63 -6.46
C GLY A 125 20.33 -11.71 -6.36
N VAL A 126 20.87 -12.05 -5.18
CA VAL A 126 22.32 -12.21 -4.97
C VAL A 126 22.88 -13.37 -5.79
N ALA A 127 22.18 -14.51 -5.83
CA ALA A 127 22.61 -15.66 -6.61
C ALA A 127 22.64 -15.38 -8.12
N LEU A 128 21.64 -14.68 -8.65
CA LEU A 128 21.60 -14.28 -10.07
C LEU A 128 22.71 -13.27 -10.42
N ALA A 129 22.97 -12.29 -9.54
CA ALA A 129 24.06 -11.35 -9.73
C ALA A 129 25.43 -12.04 -9.73
N ALA A 130 25.65 -13.00 -8.83
CA ALA A 130 26.87 -13.80 -8.78
C ALA A 130 27.06 -14.66 -10.05
N LEU A 131 25.98 -15.28 -10.55
CA LEU A 131 25.99 -16.05 -11.80
C LEU A 131 26.33 -15.16 -13.02
N ALA A 132 25.76 -13.96 -13.09
CA ALA A 132 26.04 -13.01 -14.17
C ALA A 132 27.51 -12.56 -14.15
N LEU A 133 28.05 -12.25 -12.97
CA LEU A 133 29.48 -11.92 -12.80
C LEU A 133 30.38 -13.08 -13.21
N ALA A 134 30.06 -14.31 -12.79
CA ALA A 134 30.82 -15.49 -13.16
C ALA A 134 30.81 -15.72 -14.68
N ALA A 135 29.65 -15.59 -15.32
CA ALA A 135 29.52 -15.72 -16.78
C ALA A 135 30.33 -14.65 -17.53
N GLY A 136 30.30 -13.39 -17.06
CA GLY A 136 31.11 -12.31 -17.62
C GLY A 136 32.61 -12.58 -17.50
N LEU A 137 33.07 -13.10 -16.36
CA LEU A 137 34.46 -13.50 -16.13
C LEU A 137 34.89 -14.64 -17.07
N VAL A 138 34.04 -15.66 -17.24
CA VAL A 138 34.29 -16.77 -18.17
C VAL A 138 34.39 -16.26 -19.60
N ALA A 139 33.48 -15.39 -20.03
CA ALA A 139 33.54 -14.80 -21.38
C ALA A 139 34.84 -14.02 -21.61
N LEU A 140 35.27 -13.24 -20.61
CA LEU A 140 36.53 -12.48 -20.67
C LEU A 140 37.77 -13.39 -20.79
N ILE A 141 37.78 -14.50 -20.03
CA ILE A 141 38.86 -15.51 -20.10
C ILE A 141 38.89 -16.17 -21.48
N LEU A 142 37.74 -16.57 -22.03
CA LEU A 142 37.66 -17.20 -23.34
C LEU A 142 38.16 -16.27 -24.46
N ILE A 143 37.79 -14.99 -24.41
CA ILE A 143 38.30 -13.97 -25.34
C ILE A 143 39.83 -13.89 -25.24
N SER A 144 40.38 -13.89 -24.03
CA SER A 144 41.83 -13.82 -23.80
C SER A 144 42.59 -15.04 -24.36
N ILE A 145 42.00 -16.25 -24.29
CA ILE A 145 42.61 -17.48 -24.80
C ILE A 145 42.52 -17.56 -26.33
N SER A 146 41.44 -17.04 -26.92
CA SER A 146 41.19 -17.12 -28.37
C SER A 146 42.16 -16.32 -29.25
N GLY A 147 43.04 -15.51 -28.65
CA GLY A 147 44.09 -14.79 -29.37
C GLY A 147 43.57 -13.79 -30.41
N HIS A 148 42.28 -13.43 -30.34
CA HIS A 148 41.71 -12.44 -31.25
C HIS A 148 42.44 -11.11 -31.04
N PRO A 149 43.12 -10.57 -32.07
CA PRO A 149 43.75 -9.27 -31.95
C PRO A 149 42.63 -8.29 -31.66
N LEU A 150 42.72 -7.66 -30.49
CA LEU A 150 41.83 -6.60 -30.04
C LEU A 150 41.96 -5.43 -31.01
N SER A 151 41.35 -5.53 -32.19
CA SER A 151 41.06 -4.36 -32.99
C SER A 151 40.24 -3.45 -32.09
N GLY A 152 40.61 -2.17 -31.99
CA GLY A 152 40.08 -1.26 -30.96
C GLY A 152 38.54 -1.28 -30.86
N ALA A 153 37.84 -1.58 -31.96
CA ALA A 153 36.41 -1.77 -32.01
C ALA A 153 35.86 -2.81 -31.01
N GLY A 154 36.54 -3.94 -30.79
CA GLY A 154 36.09 -4.99 -29.87
C GLY A 154 36.11 -4.55 -28.40
N VAL A 155 37.11 -3.76 -28.01
CA VAL A 155 37.22 -3.20 -26.66
C VAL A 155 36.11 -2.18 -26.41
N PHE A 156 35.80 -1.34 -27.40
CA PHE A 156 34.71 -0.36 -27.30
C PHE A 156 33.33 -1.03 -27.16
N VAL A 157 33.05 -2.06 -27.95
CA VAL A 157 31.76 -2.79 -27.85
C VAL A 157 31.65 -3.51 -26.51
N GLY A 158 32.72 -4.15 -26.04
CA GLY A 158 32.75 -4.79 -24.73
C GLY A 158 32.56 -3.79 -23.58
N ALA A 159 33.24 -2.64 -23.63
CA ALA A 159 33.10 -1.59 -22.63
C ALA A 159 31.69 -0.97 -22.63
N LEU A 160 31.09 -0.74 -23.80
CA LEU A 160 29.71 -0.26 -23.92
C LEU A 160 28.70 -1.27 -23.39
N ALA A 161 28.87 -2.56 -23.70
CA ALA A 161 28.01 -3.62 -23.18
C ALA A 161 28.11 -3.72 -21.64
N ALA A 162 29.32 -3.63 -21.08
CA ALA A 162 29.53 -3.61 -19.64
C ALA A 162 28.88 -2.38 -18.99
N ALA A 163 29.08 -1.18 -19.57
CA ALA A 163 28.47 0.05 -19.07
C ALA A 163 26.94 0.01 -19.13
N ALA A 164 26.36 -0.49 -20.22
CA ALA A 164 24.92 -0.70 -20.34
C ALA A 164 24.39 -1.71 -19.32
N GLY A 165 25.14 -2.79 -19.07
CA GLY A 165 24.82 -3.78 -18.05
C GLY A 165 24.80 -3.19 -16.64
N VAL A 166 25.81 -2.40 -16.27
CA VAL A 166 25.86 -1.71 -14.98
C VAL A 166 24.71 -0.71 -14.83
N PHE A 167 24.40 0.05 -15.88
CA PHE A 167 23.29 1.01 -15.85
C PHE A 167 21.94 0.32 -15.68
N LEU A 168 21.71 -0.79 -16.40
CA LEU A 168 20.47 -1.56 -16.29
C LEU A 168 20.34 -2.21 -14.91
N ALA A 169 21.43 -2.78 -14.37
CA ALA A 169 21.45 -3.33 -13.02
C ALA A 169 21.18 -2.26 -11.96
N GLY A 170 21.76 -1.06 -12.12
CA GLY A 170 21.50 0.08 -11.25
C GLY A 170 20.03 0.51 -11.27
N LYS A 171 19.41 0.53 -12.46
CA LYS A 171 17.98 0.87 -12.60
C LYS A 171 17.09 -0.16 -11.91
N ILE A 172 17.35 -1.46 -12.13
CA ILE A 172 16.59 -2.55 -11.48
C ILE A 172 16.74 -2.48 -9.96
N LEU A 173 17.96 -2.23 -9.46
CA LEU A 173 18.21 -2.09 -8.03
C LEU A 173 17.49 -0.85 -7.44
N SER A 174 17.46 0.26 -8.17
CA SER A 174 16.75 1.47 -7.76
C SER A 174 15.23 1.25 -7.69
N GLU A 175 14.64 0.59 -8.68
CA GLU A 175 13.21 0.23 -8.65
C GLU A 175 12.90 -0.75 -7.50
N ALA A 176 13.76 -1.75 -7.28
CA ALA A 176 13.61 -2.70 -6.17
C ALA A 176 13.68 -2.00 -4.80
N LEU A 177 14.55 -1.00 -4.63
CA LEU A 177 14.62 -0.20 -3.40
C LEU A 177 13.36 0.64 -3.20
N HIS A 178 12.81 1.22 -4.27
CA HIS A 178 11.55 1.97 -4.21
C HIS A 178 10.36 1.08 -3.85
N LEU A 179 10.26 -0.10 -4.46
CA LEU A 179 9.26 -1.11 -4.11
C LEU A 179 9.40 -1.56 -2.64
N GLY A 180 10.63 -1.73 -2.16
CA GLY A 180 10.89 -2.06 -0.76
C GLY A 180 10.42 -0.98 0.23
N ALA A 181 10.61 0.29 -0.12
CA ALA A 181 10.16 1.42 0.71
C ALA A 181 8.63 1.49 0.83
N ASP A 182 7.91 1.36 -0.30
CA ASP A 182 6.43 1.40 -0.31
C ASP A 182 5.81 0.21 0.46
N VAL A 183 6.40 -0.98 0.33
CA VAL A 183 5.98 -2.16 1.11
C VAL A 183 6.17 -1.92 2.61
N GLY A 184 7.27 -1.27 3.01
CA GLY A 184 7.53 -0.91 4.41
C GLY A 184 6.51 0.07 4.98
N ASP A 185 6.10 1.07 4.22
CA ASP A 185 5.08 2.04 4.65
C ASP A 185 3.69 1.42 4.76
N ARG A 186 3.30 0.57 3.80
CA ARG A 186 2.05 -0.22 3.91
C ARG A 186 2.06 -1.13 5.14
N MET A 187 3.19 -1.73 5.48
CA MET A 187 3.30 -2.54 6.71
C MET A 187 3.07 -1.69 7.96
N ARG A 188 3.69 -0.51 8.07
CA ARG A 188 3.44 0.40 9.19
C ARG A 188 1.96 0.78 9.30
N GLN A 189 1.34 1.08 8.16
CA GLN A 189 -0.08 1.43 8.12
C GLN A 189 -1.00 0.29 8.58
N MET A 190 -0.74 -0.96 8.16
CA MET A 190 -1.50 -2.12 8.64
C MET A 190 -1.29 -2.36 10.14
N THR A 191 -0.07 -2.13 10.65
CA THR A 191 0.24 -2.31 12.07
C THR A 191 -0.58 -1.36 12.93
N HIS A 192 -0.65 -0.08 12.54
CA HIS A 192 -1.49 0.91 13.21
C HIS A 192 -2.98 0.57 13.14
N MET A 193 -3.48 0.09 11.99
CA MET A 193 -4.89 -0.35 11.90
C MET A 193 -5.20 -1.52 12.85
N MET A 194 -4.26 -2.45 13.05
CA MET A 194 -4.42 -3.55 14.01
C MET A 194 -4.42 -3.05 15.46
N GLU A 195 -3.54 -2.11 15.81
CA GLU A 195 -3.49 -1.49 17.14
C GLU A 195 -4.81 -0.74 17.45
N ASP A 196 -5.30 0.06 16.50
CA ASP A 196 -6.59 0.78 16.61
C ASP A 196 -7.79 -0.17 16.73
N TRP A 197 -7.74 -1.30 16.02
CA TRP A 197 -8.80 -2.31 16.10
C TRP A 197 -8.80 -3.02 17.46
N VAL A 198 -7.63 -3.40 17.96
CA VAL A 198 -7.47 -4.01 19.29
C VAL A 198 -7.88 -3.04 20.41
N GLY A 199 -7.54 -1.75 20.27
CA GLY A 199 -7.95 -0.70 21.20
C GLY A 199 -9.47 -0.60 21.31
N ARG A 200 -10.16 -0.49 20.17
CA ARG A 200 -11.63 -0.46 20.10
C ARG A 200 -12.29 -1.74 20.63
N GLY A 201 -11.64 -2.89 20.51
CA GLY A 201 -12.13 -4.14 21.11
C GLY A 201 -12.25 -4.04 22.63
N ARG A 202 -11.23 -3.52 23.31
CA ARG A 202 -11.25 -3.35 24.77
C ARG A 202 -12.31 -2.36 25.24
N GLU A 203 -12.50 -1.26 24.51
CA GLU A 203 -13.51 -0.25 24.85
C GLU A 203 -14.94 -0.79 24.75
N ASN A 204 -15.16 -1.74 23.83
CA ASN A 204 -16.46 -2.40 23.64
C ASN A 204 -16.69 -3.61 24.55
N GLY A 205 -15.75 -3.93 25.47
CA GLY A 205 -15.89 -5.04 26.42
C GLY A 205 -15.80 -6.43 25.77
N LEU A 206 -15.15 -6.54 24.61
CA LEU A 206 -14.83 -7.80 23.94
C LEU A 206 -13.54 -8.44 24.47
#